data_AF-A0A2I1DYE0-F1
#
_entry.id   AF-A0A2I1DYE0-F1
#
_cell.length_a   1.000
_cell.length_b   1.000
_cell.length_c   1.000
_cell.angle_alpha   90.00
_cell.angle_beta   90.00
_cell.angle_gamma   90.00
#
_symmetry.space_group_name_H-M   'P 1'
#
loop_
_entity.id
_entity.type
_entity.pdbx_description
1 polymer ?
#
loop_
_entity_poly.entity_id
_entity_poly.type
_entity_poly.pdbx_seq_one_letter_code
_entity_poly.pdbx_strand_id
1 'polypeptide(L)'
;MKSFFIILLSIFLTYLISVPSPVIAWGEEGHETVGQIAQNFLQPDIARKVANLFQDKSFGGKLPLATLWADDVKKKKGSPFAFWSAPLHFIDTLDDPGKSCSVNMERDCPDARCIVGAIANYTTQLDCTNGYDKFTRDFALRFLAHFIGDITQPLHVSGREKGGNGETVTFDGRRGNLHSIWDTQMVEKRLRDFGSDIVQYSNFLTKEIQSGKYASEKDSWVSCISSPKAATLCPLTWAIDTNAINCPFVWSVDKEPGVDLGGDYYQAAVPIIDKQIAKGGYRLGVLLNSILSKNC
;
A
#
# COMPACT_ATOMS: atom_id res chain seq x y z
N MET A 1 -26.75 -43.29 -35.16
CA MET A 1 -25.58 -42.73 -34.44
C MET A 1 -25.16 -41.37 -35.02
N LYS A 2 -26.03 -40.34 -34.96
CA LYS A 2 -25.70 -38.98 -35.44
C LYS A 2 -26.25 -37.85 -34.56
N SER A 3 -26.67 -38.15 -33.33
CA SER A 3 -27.33 -37.17 -32.46
C SER A 3 -26.67 -36.93 -31.10
N PHE A 4 -25.50 -37.54 -30.82
CA PHE A 4 -24.82 -37.38 -29.54
C PHE A 4 -23.59 -36.45 -29.58
N PHE A 5 -23.16 -36.00 -30.77
CA PHE A 5 -21.92 -35.24 -30.92
C PHE A 5 -22.09 -33.71 -30.93
N ILE A 6 -23.33 -33.21 -30.99
CA ILE A 6 -23.60 -31.76 -31.09
C ILE A 6 -23.85 -31.12 -29.71
N ILE A 7 -24.25 -31.91 -28.70
CA ILE A 7 -24.56 -31.38 -27.35
C ILE A 7 -23.28 -31.18 -26.51
N LEU A 8 -22.17 -31.84 -26.86
CA LEU A 8 -20.88 -31.67 -26.17
C LEU A 8 -20.10 -30.43 -26.63
N LEU A 9 -20.48 -29.80 -27.75
CA LEU A 9 -19.81 -28.60 -28.28
C LEU A 9 -20.44 -27.27 -27.84
N SER A 10 -21.53 -27.31 -27.06
CA SER A 10 -22.19 -26.11 -26.55
C SER A 10 -21.92 -25.81 -25.07
N ILE A 11 -21.21 -26.70 -24.36
CA ILE A 11 -20.87 -26.52 -22.94
C ILE A 11 -19.40 -26.10 -22.75
N PHE A 12 -18.59 -26.11 -23.80
CA PHE A 12 -17.16 -25.79 -23.72
C PHE A 12 -16.79 -24.33 -24.05
N LEU A 13 -17.78 -23.43 -24.20
CA LEU A 13 -17.54 -22.03 -24.58
C LEU A 13 -18.04 -20.99 -23.55
N THR A 14 -18.11 -21.36 -22.28
CA THR A 14 -18.33 -20.41 -21.17
C THR A 14 -17.51 -20.80 -19.95
N TYR A 15 -16.19 -20.94 -20.14
CA TYR A 15 -15.24 -20.72 -19.06
C TYR A 15 -14.23 -19.69 -19.55
N LEU A 16 -14.67 -18.44 -19.61
CA LEU A 16 -13.75 -17.32 -19.47
C LEU A 16 -13.09 -17.51 -18.11
N ILE A 17 -11.90 -18.12 -18.14
CA ILE A 17 -11.01 -18.20 -16.99
C ILE A 17 -10.70 -16.74 -16.66
N SER A 18 -11.46 -16.19 -15.70
CA SER A 18 -11.05 -15.00 -14.97
C SER A 18 -9.76 -15.39 -14.26
N VAL A 19 -8.63 -15.11 -14.90
CA VAL A 19 -7.34 -15.15 -14.22
C VAL A 19 -7.50 -14.20 -13.04
N PRO A 20 -7.40 -14.65 -11.79
CA PRO A 20 -7.43 -13.72 -10.67
C PRO A 20 -6.26 -12.76 -10.88
N SER A 21 -6.57 -11.47 -11.07
CA SER A 21 -5.55 -10.43 -11.07
C SER A 21 -4.77 -10.57 -9.76
N PRO A 22 -3.44 -10.73 -9.82
CA PRO A 22 -2.67 -10.91 -8.62
C PRO A 22 -2.77 -9.63 -7.81
N VAL A 23 -3.36 -9.71 -6.64
CA VAL A 23 -3.48 -8.67 -5.62
C VAL A 23 -2.10 -8.00 -5.41
N ILE A 24 -1.89 -6.86 -6.06
CA ILE A 24 -0.86 -5.85 -5.74
C ILE A 24 -1.42 -5.14 -4.51
N ALA A 25 -0.59 -4.54 -3.65
CA ALA A 25 -1.11 -3.59 -2.69
C ALA A 25 -1.62 -2.32 -3.38
N TRP A 26 -1.47 -1.09 -2.87
CA TRP A 26 -1.68 0.07 -3.74
C TRP A 26 -1.08 -0.24 -5.11
N GLY A 27 -1.81 -0.01 -6.20
CA GLY A 27 -1.33 -0.35 -7.54
C GLY A 27 0.03 0.26 -7.82
N GLU A 28 0.67 -0.14 -8.92
CA GLU A 28 1.97 0.39 -9.33
C GLU A 28 2.01 1.93 -9.22
N GLU A 29 0.96 2.59 -9.73
CA GLU A 29 0.80 4.05 -9.70
C GLU A 29 0.70 4.60 -8.27
N GLY A 30 0.02 3.91 -7.36
CA GLY A 30 -0.12 4.32 -5.96
C GLY A 30 1.21 4.23 -5.22
N HIS A 31 1.94 3.12 -5.38
CA HIS A 31 3.27 2.95 -4.80
C HIS A 31 4.31 3.91 -5.35
N GLU A 32 4.31 4.12 -6.66
CA GLU A 32 5.25 5.03 -7.29
C GLU A 32 4.95 6.47 -6.85
N THR A 33 3.68 6.85 -6.72
CA THR A 33 3.25 8.15 -6.18
C THR A 33 3.70 8.33 -4.72
N VAL A 34 3.49 7.32 -3.86
CA VAL A 34 3.99 7.34 -2.46
C VAL A 34 5.50 7.55 -2.42
N GLY A 35 6.25 6.80 -3.24
CA GLY A 35 7.70 6.92 -3.34
C GLY A 35 8.16 8.28 -3.86
N GLN A 36 7.44 8.88 -4.80
CA GLN A 36 7.76 10.20 -5.35
C GLN A 36 7.47 11.32 -4.35
N ILE A 37 6.37 11.23 -3.60
CA ILE A 37 6.10 12.16 -2.49
C ILE A 37 7.21 12.04 -1.43
N ALA A 38 7.57 10.81 -1.03
CA ALA A 38 8.66 10.60 -0.07
C ALA A 38 9.98 11.19 -0.55
N GLN A 39 10.32 10.98 -1.82
CA GLN A 39 11.51 11.53 -2.48
C GLN A 39 11.53 13.07 -2.43
N ASN A 40 10.38 13.73 -2.60
CA ASN A 40 10.25 15.18 -2.51
C ASN A 40 10.47 15.73 -1.09
N PHE A 41 10.26 14.91 -0.05
CA PHE A 41 10.45 15.28 1.36
C PHE A 41 11.81 14.87 1.95
N LEU A 42 12.66 14.17 1.19
CA LEU A 42 14.01 13.83 1.66
C LEU A 42 14.89 15.08 1.75
N GLN A 43 15.66 15.18 2.84
CA GLN A 43 16.75 16.16 2.91
C GLN A 43 17.81 15.84 1.85
N PRO A 44 18.52 16.84 1.29
CA PRO A 44 19.43 16.62 0.16
C PRO A 44 20.53 15.57 0.41
N ASP A 45 21.07 15.49 1.62
CA ASP A 45 22.04 14.48 2.02
C ASP A 45 21.41 13.09 2.21
N ILE A 46 20.20 13.03 2.75
CA ILE A 46 19.43 11.79 2.90
C ILE A 46 19.04 11.22 1.52
N ALA A 47 18.64 12.07 0.58
CA ALA A 47 18.37 11.66 -0.80
C ALA A 47 19.60 11.00 -1.45
N ARG A 48 20.80 11.55 -1.21
CA ARG A 48 22.06 10.92 -1.66
C ARG A 48 22.33 9.59 -0.94
N LYS A 49 22.07 9.51 0.37
CA LYS A 49 22.23 8.25 1.13
C LYS A 49 21.28 7.16 0.61
N VAL A 50 20.01 7.50 0.34
CA VAL A 50 19.02 6.61 -0.28
C VAL A 50 19.51 6.12 -1.64
N ALA A 51 19.89 7.03 -2.53
CA ALA A 51 20.40 6.66 -3.86
C ALA A 51 21.64 5.75 -3.79
N ASN A 52 22.53 5.99 -2.82
CA ASN A 52 23.75 5.21 -2.62
C ASN A 52 23.50 3.84 -1.95
N LEU A 53 22.40 3.66 -1.21
CA LEU A 53 22.07 2.39 -0.57
C LEU A 53 21.65 1.35 -1.61
N PHE A 54 20.89 1.74 -2.63
CA PHE A 54 20.45 0.84 -3.69
C PHE A 54 21.64 0.26 -4.45
N GLN A 55 21.79 -1.07 -4.42
CA GLN A 55 22.80 -1.78 -5.20
C GLN A 55 22.30 -2.19 -6.58
N ASP A 56 20.99 -2.32 -6.74
CA ASP A 56 20.38 -2.57 -8.04
C ASP A 56 20.31 -1.28 -8.85
N LYS A 57 21.08 -1.25 -9.94
CA LYS A 57 21.19 -0.08 -10.82
C LYS A 57 19.89 0.22 -11.57
N SER A 58 18.97 -0.75 -11.69
CA SER A 58 17.69 -0.56 -12.39
C SER A 58 16.82 0.52 -11.74
N PHE A 59 16.96 0.75 -10.42
CA PHE A 59 16.25 1.84 -9.75
C PHE A 59 16.83 3.22 -10.05
N GLY A 60 18.03 3.31 -10.63
CA GLY A 60 18.68 4.59 -10.93
C GLY A 60 18.84 5.51 -9.72
N GLY A 61 18.91 4.96 -8.51
CA GLY A 61 18.95 5.72 -7.25
C GLY A 61 17.62 6.37 -6.85
N LYS A 62 16.50 6.02 -7.49
CA LYS A 62 15.18 6.64 -7.29
C LYS A 62 14.32 5.80 -6.35
N LEU A 63 13.90 6.39 -5.24
CA LEU A 63 12.97 5.77 -4.29
C LEU A 63 11.63 5.32 -4.93
N PRO A 64 11.00 6.08 -5.85
CA PRO A 64 9.76 5.66 -6.52
C PRO A 64 9.85 4.30 -7.21
N LEU A 65 10.98 3.96 -7.82
CA LEU A 65 11.12 2.68 -8.51
C LEU A 65 11.33 1.51 -7.53
N ALA A 66 11.91 1.80 -6.37
CA ALA A 66 12.14 0.79 -5.34
C ALA A 66 10.83 0.38 -4.62
N THR A 67 9.80 1.25 -4.61
CA THR A 67 8.51 0.91 -3.99
C THR A 67 7.76 -0.19 -4.74
N LEU A 68 8.08 -0.47 -6.01
CA LEU A 68 7.41 -1.51 -6.78
C LEU A 68 7.97 -2.92 -6.53
N TRP A 69 9.22 -2.97 -6.06
CA TRP A 69 10.03 -4.19 -6.05
C TRP A 69 9.45 -5.32 -5.19
N ALA A 70 8.84 -5.02 -4.05
CA ALA A 70 8.36 -6.04 -3.12
C ALA A 70 7.23 -6.90 -3.73
N ASP A 71 6.33 -6.27 -4.48
CA ASP A 71 5.25 -6.97 -5.18
C ASP A 71 5.76 -7.80 -6.35
N ASP A 72 6.74 -7.28 -7.10
CA ASP A 72 7.40 -8.03 -8.18
C ASP A 72 8.03 -9.32 -7.66
N VAL A 73 8.81 -9.24 -6.57
CA VAL A 73 9.52 -10.41 -6.04
C VAL A 73 8.62 -11.38 -5.27
N LYS A 74 7.48 -10.91 -4.73
CA LYS A 74 6.46 -11.79 -4.13
C LYS A 74 5.83 -12.71 -5.19
N LYS A 75 5.62 -12.19 -6.41
CA LYS A 75 4.86 -12.87 -7.48
C LYS A 75 5.76 -13.64 -8.45
N LYS A 76 7.01 -13.21 -8.63
CA LYS A 76 7.93 -13.81 -9.59
C LYS A 76 8.26 -15.27 -9.24
N LYS A 77 7.90 -16.18 -10.15
CA LYS A 77 8.23 -17.61 -10.01
C LYS A 77 9.74 -17.80 -9.84
N GLY A 78 10.14 -18.54 -8.81
CA GLY A 78 11.55 -18.81 -8.47
C GLY A 78 12.25 -17.69 -7.71
N SER A 79 11.55 -16.60 -7.36
CA SER A 79 12.07 -15.59 -6.45
C SER A 79 12.32 -16.19 -5.05
N PRO A 80 13.46 -15.90 -4.40
CA PRO A 80 13.70 -16.33 -3.02
C PRO A 80 12.81 -15.59 -2.01
N PHE A 81 12.08 -14.55 -2.44
CA PHE A 81 11.14 -13.77 -1.63
C PHE A 81 9.70 -14.29 -1.74
N ALA A 82 9.42 -15.13 -2.75
CA ALA A 82 8.08 -15.65 -2.98
C ALA A 82 7.56 -16.43 -1.76
N PHE A 83 6.24 -16.39 -1.56
CA PHE A 83 5.51 -17.04 -0.47
C PHE A 83 5.72 -16.46 0.93
N TRP A 84 6.97 -16.29 1.40
CA TRP A 84 7.21 -15.86 2.77
C TRP A 84 6.99 -14.36 2.97
N SER A 85 7.24 -13.53 1.95
CA SER A 85 7.01 -12.09 2.03
C SER A 85 5.54 -11.71 1.87
N ALA A 86 4.70 -12.60 1.31
CA ALA A 86 3.30 -12.32 1.02
C ALA A 86 2.47 -11.80 2.22
N PRO A 87 2.49 -12.45 3.40
CA PRO A 87 1.75 -11.95 4.56
C PRO A 87 2.31 -10.63 5.13
N LEU A 88 3.49 -10.17 4.70
CA LEU A 88 4.07 -8.92 5.17
C LEU A 88 3.43 -7.67 4.54
N HIS A 89 2.57 -7.85 3.53
CA HIS A 89 1.89 -6.75 2.85
C HIS A 89 0.63 -6.27 3.59
N PHE A 90 0.10 -7.03 4.55
CA PHE A 90 -1.16 -6.70 5.20
C PHE A 90 -1.17 -7.12 6.66
N ILE A 91 -2.22 -6.71 7.38
CA ILE A 91 -2.61 -7.23 8.67
C ILE A 91 -4.11 -7.55 8.62
N ASP A 92 -4.43 -8.84 8.76
CA ASP A 92 -5.80 -9.32 8.74
C ASP A 92 -6.44 -9.12 10.11
N THR A 93 -7.10 -7.97 10.31
CA THR A 93 -7.81 -7.68 11.56
C THR A 93 -8.99 -8.61 11.77
N LEU A 94 -9.14 -9.12 12.99
CA LEU A 94 -10.30 -9.91 13.44
C LEU A 94 -11.36 -9.01 14.13
N ASP A 95 -11.65 -7.87 13.51
CA ASP A 95 -12.70 -6.92 13.89
C ASP A 95 -14.00 -7.11 13.06
N ASP A 96 -14.95 -6.18 13.13
CA ASP A 96 -16.22 -6.23 12.38
C ASP A 96 -16.43 -4.93 11.58
N PRO A 97 -15.66 -4.72 10.48
CA PRO A 97 -15.74 -3.51 9.69
C PRO A 97 -17.16 -3.22 9.16
N GLY A 98 -17.64 -2.01 9.41
CA GLY A 98 -19.04 -1.59 9.24
C GLY A 98 -19.76 -1.40 10.58
N LYS A 99 -19.24 -2.00 11.68
CA LYS A 99 -19.73 -1.81 13.05
C LYS A 99 -18.61 -1.38 14.01
N SER A 100 -17.49 -2.10 14.04
CA SER A 100 -16.36 -1.85 14.94
C SER A 100 -15.05 -2.18 14.26
N CYS A 101 -14.12 -1.22 14.27
CA CYS A 101 -12.80 -1.35 13.66
C CYS A 101 -11.74 -1.27 14.75
N SER A 102 -10.81 -2.20 14.75
CA SER A 102 -9.73 -2.26 15.74
C SER A 102 -8.54 -3.06 15.22
N VAL A 103 -7.34 -2.58 15.54
CA VAL A 103 -6.09 -3.32 15.36
C VAL A 103 -5.58 -3.78 16.72
N ASN A 104 -5.32 -5.06 16.87
CA ASN A 104 -4.73 -5.66 18.05
C ASN A 104 -3.58 -6.59 17.63
N MET A 105 -2.35 -6.29 18.06
CA MET A 105 -1.16 -7.00 17.60
C MET A 105 -1.11 -8.48 18.00
N GLU A 106 -1.59 -8.82 19.19
CA GLU A 106 -1.59 -10.21 19.67
C GLU A 106 -2.60 -11.07 18.89
N ARG A 107 -3.77 -10.48 18.58
CA ARG A 107 -4.86 -11.12 17.83
C ARG A 107 -4.58 -11.18 16.32
N ASP A 108 -4.09 -10.09 15.74
CA ASP A 108 -4.08 -9.86 14.28
C ASP A 108 -2.70 -10.10 13.64
N CYS A 109 -1.62 -10.13 14.43
CA CYS A 109 -0.25 -10.23 13.92
C CYS A 109 0.58 -11.25 14.73
N PRO A 110 0.15 -12.52 14.80
CA PRO A 110 0.93 -13.56 15.46
C PRO A 110 2.34 -13.64 14.85
N ASP A 111 3.35 -13.86 15.70
CA ASP A 111 4.77 -13.94 15.35
C ASP A 111 5.33 -12.72 14.61
N ALA A 112 4.66 -11.56 14.69
CA ALA A 112 4.99 -10.35 13.94
C ALA A 112 5.01 -10.56 12.40
N ARG A 113 4.33 -11.60 11.89
CA ARG A 113 4.25 -11.92 10.45
C ARG A 113 3.11 -11.19 9.75
N CYS A 114 3.11 -9.88 9.88
CA CYS A 114 2.18 -8.97 9.21
C CYS A 114 2.92 -7.68 8.83
N ILE A 115 2.23 -6.76 8.16
CA ILE A 115 2.80 -5.46 7.77
C ILE A 115 3.34 -4.62 8.92
N VAL A 116 2.65 -4.60 10.06
CA VAL A 116 3.09 -3.84 11.24
C VAL A 116 4.44 -4.37 11.75
N GLY A 117 4.57 -5.69 11.83
CA GLY A 117 5.83 -6.35 12.20
C GLY A 117 6.92 -6.19 11.13
N ALA A 118 6.55 -6.21 9.85
CA ALA A 118 7.48 -6.01 8.74
C ALA A 118 8.10 -4.61 8.75
N ILE A 119 7.28 -3.56 8.90
CA ILE A 119 7.78 -2.18 8.98
C ILE A 119 8.70 -2.03 10.20
N ALA A 120 8.35 -2.62 11.35
CA ALA A 120 9.24 -2.61 12.52
C ALA A 120 10.58 -3.30 12.24
N ASN A 121 10.55 -4.49 11.68
CA ASN A 121 11.74 -5.28 11.34
C ASN A 121 12.67 -4.55 10.36
N TYR A 122 12.12 -4.07 9.23
CA TYR A 122 12.92 -3.41 8.21
C TYR A 122 13.34 -1.99 8.61
N THR A 123 12.61 -1.33 9.51
CA THR A 123 13.09 -0.11 10.17
C THR A 123 14.34 -0.40 11.01
N THR A 124 14.32 -1.47 11.82
CA THR A 124 15.48 -1.91 12.61
C THR A 124 16.67 -2.30 11.72
N GLN A 125 16.42 -2.99 10.61
CA GLN A 125 17.48 -3.40 9.69
C GLN A 125 18.10 -2.23 8.92
N LEU A 126 17.30 -1.21 8.55
CA LEU A 126 17.78 -0.04 7.82
C LEU A 126 18.68 0.86 8.69
N ASP A 127 18.44 0.87 10.00
CA ASP A 127 19.19 1.65 10.97
C ASP A 127 20.63 1.14 11.10
N CYS A 128 21.58 1.99 10.70
CA CYS A 128 22.98 1.64 10.69
C CYS A 128 23.56 1.40 12.08
N THR A 129 22.94 1.91 13.15
CA THR A 129 23.45 1.73 14.52
C THR A 129 23.31 0.29 15.00
N ASN A 130 22.51 -0.52 14.31
CA ASN A 130 22.29 -1.93 14.62
C ASN A 130 23.30 -2.87 13.93
N GLY A 131 24.26 -2.32 13.18
CA GLY A 131 25.39 -3.08 12.62
C GLY A 131 25.08 -3.90 11.37
N TYR A 132 23.93 -3.68 10.72
CA TYR A 132 23.60 -4.33 9.46
C TYR A 132 24.44 -3.79 8.30
N ASP A 133 24.85 -4.69 7.42
CA ASP A 133 25.66 -4.35 6.24
C ASP A 133 24.83 -3.61 5.17
N LYS A 134 25.53 -3.06 4.17
CA LYS A 134 24.89 -2.31 3.08
C LYS A 134 23.89 -3.17 2.30
N PHE A 135 24.14 -4.47 2.16
CA PHE A 135 23.26 -5.39 1.44
C PHE A 135 21.94 -5.59 2.16
N THR A 136 21.97 -5.90 3.45
CA THR A 136 20.76 -6.04 4.27
C THR A 136 19.97 -4.73 4.30
N ARG A 137 20.65 -3.59 4.45
CA ARG A 137 20.03 -2.27 4.47
C ARG A 137 19.37 -1.87 3.15
N ASP A 138 19.91 -2.31 2.02
CA ASP A 138 19.28 -2.13 0.71
C ASP A 138 17.93 -2.86 0.62
N PHE A 139 17.89 -4.15 0.97
CA PHE A 139 16.61 -4.89 1.02
C PHE A 139 15.63 -4.29 2.02
N ALA A 140 16.12 -3.89 3.19
CA ALA A 140 15.31 -3.24 4.20
C ALA A 140 14.67 -1.96 3.66
N LEU A 141 15.43 -1.13 2.93
CA LEU A 141 14.92 0.09 2.31
C LEU A 141 13.82 -0.22 1.27
N ARG A 142 14.03 -1.20 0.38
CA ARG A 142 13.03 -1.58 -0.65
C ARG A 142 11.72 -2.05 -0.02
N PHE A 143 11.81 -2.98 0.92
CA PHE A 143 10.64 -3.50 1.63
C PHE A 143 9.94 -2.41 2.44
N LEU A 144 10.69 -1.60 3.19
CA LEU A 144 10.14 -0.52 3.99
C LEU A 144 9.41 0.52 3.12
N ALA A 145 9.99 0.86 1.97
CA ALA A 145 9.39 1.82 1.04
C ALA A 145 8.04 1.32 0.48
N HIS A 146 7.93 0.03 0.17
CA HIS A 146 6.67 -0.59 -0.25
C HIS A 146 5.66 -0.66 0.91
N PHE A 147 6.04 -1.24 2.05
CA PHE A 147 5.12 -1.47 3.16
C PHE A 147 4.56 -0.19 3.80
N ILE A 148 5.28 0.93 3.75
CA ILE A 148 4.69 2.21 4.19
C ILE A 148 3.59 2.69 3.23
N GLY A 149 3.64 2.30 1.95
CA GLY A 149 2.50 2.44 1.04
C GLY A 149 1.35 1.54 1.45
N ASP A 150 1.57 0.23 1.54
CA ASP A 150 0.53 -0.77 1.85
C ASP A 150 -0.25 -0.41 3.13
N ILE A 151 0.43 0.00 4.19
CA ILE A 151 -0.21 0.27 5.48
C ILE A 151 -1.15 1.49 5.45
N THR A 152 -1.12 2.29 4.37
CA THR A 152 -2.10 3.35 4.15
C THR A 152 -3.27 2.96 3.26
N GLN A 153 -3.26 1.76 2.66
CA GLN A 153 -4.42 1.21 1.96
C GLN A 153 -5.40 0.62 3.00
N PRO A 154 -6.62 1.13 3.17
CA PRO A 154 -7.58 0.66 4.18
C PRO A 154 -7.77 -0.87 4.24
N LEU A 155 -7.88 -1.52 3.09
CA LEU A 155 -8.12 -2.96 2.95
C LEU A 155 -6.88 -3.82 3.17
N HIS A 156 -5.68 -3.24 3.24
CA HIS A 156 -4.47 -3.91 3.75
C HIS A 156 -4.47 -4.02 5.28
N VAL A 157 -5.40 -3.33 5.95
CA VAL A 157 -5.56 -3.32 7.40
C VAL A 157 -6.99 -3.76 7.76
N SER A 158 -7.45 -4.83 7.11
CA SER A 158 -8.79 -5.41 7.25
C SER A 158 -8.77 -6.91 6.94
N GLY A 159 -9.20 -7.77 7.88
CA GLY A 159 -9.30 -9.22 7.62
C GLY A 159 -10.58 -9.64 6.89
N ARG A 160 -11.64 -8.82 6.94
CA ARG A 160 -12.94 -9.13 6.32
C ARG A 160 -12.81 -9.40 4.82
N GLU A 161 -13.33 -10.54 4.37
CA GLU A 161 -13.24 -11.02 2.98
C GLU A 161 -11.80 -11.02 2.42
N LYS A 162 -10.79 -11.32 3.25
CA LYS A 162 -9.36 -11.24 2.89
C LYS A 162 -9.00 -9.84 2.39
N GLY A 163 -9.34 -8.82 3.17
CA GLY A 163 -9.23 -7.42 2.79
C GLY A 163 -10.15 -7.06 1.61
N GLY A 164 -11.35 -7.60 1.51
CA GLY A 164 -12.26 -7.29 0.39
C GLY A 164 -11.92 -7.95 -0.95
N ASN A 165 -10.97 -8.88 -1.00
CA ASN A 165 -10.73 -9.71 -2.18
C ASN A 165 -11.90 -10.67 -2.48
N GLY A 166 -12.62 -11.10 -1.44
CA GLY A 166 -13.84 -11.91 -1.56
C GLY A 166 -15.09 -11.09 -1.91
N GLU A 167 -15.05 -9.76 -1.75
CA GLU A 167 -16.19 -8.88 -1.98
C GLU A 167 -16.27 -8.49 -3.46
N THR A 168 -17.27 -9.00 -4.17
CA THR A 168 -17.45 -8.74 -5.61
C THR A 168 -18.18 -7.42 -5.82
N VAL A 169 -17.62 -6.54 -6.64
CA VAL A 169 -18.21 -5.23 -6.94
C VAL A 169 -18.18 -4.93 -8.44
N THR A 170 -18.92 -3.90 -8.85
CA THR A 170 -18.83 -3.32 -10.20
C THR A 170 -18.23 -1.92 -10.10
N PHE A 171 -17.30 -1.59 -10.99
CA PHE A 171 -16.68 -0.26 -11.07
C PHE A 171 -16.55 0.16 -12.53
N ASP A 172 -17.17 1.28 -12.90
CA ASP A 172 -17.22 1.81 -14.27
C ASP A 172 -17.67 0.74 -15.29
N GLY A 173 -18.71 -0.01 -14.94
CA GLY A 173 -19.32 -1.08 -15.74
C GLY A 173 -18.53 -2.39 -15.76
N ARG A 174 -17.42 -2.50 -15.04
CA ARG A 174 -16.57 -3.71 -15.00
C ARG A 174 -16.69 -4.41 -13.66
N ARG A 175 -16.91 -5.73 -13.70
CA ARG A 175 -16.92 -6.58 -12.51
C ARG A 175 -15.49 -6.81 -12.00
N GLY A 176 -15.28 -6.66 -10.70
CA GLY A 176 -14.01 -6.86 -10.01
C GLY A 176 -14.24 -7.25 -8.55
N ASN A 177 -13.26 -6.95 -7.68
CA ASN A 177 -13.42 -7.07 -6.23
C ASN A 177 -13.08 -5.75 -5.53
N LEU A 178 -13.58 -5.57 -4.31
CA LEU A 178 -13.46 -4.33 -3.55
C LEU A 178 -11.98 -3.94 -3.33
N HIS A 179 -11.13 -4.93 -3.04
CA HIS A 179 -9.69 -4.70 -2.84
C HIS A 179 -9.03 -4.08 -4.07
N SER A 180 -9.20 -4.73 -5.22
CA SER A 180 -8.59 -4.29 -6.48
C SER A 180 -9.02 -2.87 -6.88
N ILE A 181 -10.27 -2.48 -6.63
CA ILE A 181 -10.73 -1.13 -7.01
C ILE A 181 -10.09 -0.05 -6.13
N TRP A 182 -9.84 -0.34 -4.86
CA TRP A 182 -9.11 0.54 -3.97
C TRP A 182 -7.65 0.65 -4.35
N ASP A 183 -6.99 -0.47 -4.63
CA ASP A 183 -5.57 -0.48 -5.00
C ASP A 183 -5.30 0.22 -6.32
N THR A 184 -6.07 -0.13 -7.34
CA THR A 184 -5.69 0.12 -8.73
C THR A 184 -6.72 1.03 -9.41
N GLN A 185 -7.96 0.56 -9.58
CA GLN A 185 -8.86 1.23 -10.54
C GLN A 185 -9.28 2.65 -10.10
N MET A 186 -9.52 2.89 -8.81
CA MET A 186 -9.81 4.23 -8.31
C MET A 186 -8.58 5.15 -8.35
N VAL A 187 -7.38 4.62 -8.10
CA VAL A 187 -6.13 5.38 -8.18
C VAL A 187 -5.82 5.75 -9.63
N GLU A 188 -5.91 4.81 -10.57
CA GLU A 188 -5.76 5.08 -12.00
C GLU A 188 -6.80 6.09 -12.49
N LYS A 189 -8.05 5.97 -12.04
CA LYS A 189 -9.11 6.96 -12.35
C LYS A 189 -8.77 8.34 -11.82
N ARG A 190 -8.26 8.42 -10.59
CA ARG A 190 -7.81 9.67 -10.00
C ARG A 190 -6.60 10.26 -10.74
N LEU A 191 -5.68 9.42 -11.19
CA LEU A 191 -4.48 9.85 -11.92
C LEU A 191 -4.82 10.48 -13.28
N ARG A 192 -5.94 10.10 -13.91
CA ARG A 192 -6.41 10.73 -15.16
C ARG A 192 -6.71 12.22 -15.01
N ASP A 193 -7.09 12.69 -13.82
CA ASP A 193 -7.28 14.12 -13.53
C ASP A 193 -5.96 14.91 -13.62
N PHE A 194 -4.82 14.21 -13.56
CA PHE A 194 -3.46 14.73 -13.68
C PHE A 194 -2.80 14.30 -14.99
N GLY A 195 -3.59 14.02 -16.04
CA GLY A 195 -3.05 13.61 -17.33
C GLY A 195 -2.37 12.24 -17.33
N SER A 196 -2.67 11.39 -16.35
CA SER A 196 -1.99 10.10 -16.13
C SER A 196 -0.49 10.25 -15.79
N ASP A 197 -0.10 11.39 -15.20
CA ASP A 197 1.29 11.72 -14.85
C ASP A 197 1.49 11.65 -13.33
N ILE A 198 2.28 10.66 -12.89
CA ILE A 198 2.55 10.44 -11.46
C ILE A 198 3.28 11.62 -10.82
N VAL A 199 4.10 12.35 -11.60
CA VAL A 199 4.89 13.47 -11.11
C VAL A 199 3.97 14.65 -10.86
N GLN A 200 2.99 14.88 -11.73
CA GLN A 200 1.97 15.90 -11.50
C GLN A 200 1.11 15.58 -10.27
N TYR A 201 0.66 14.34 -10.12
CA TYR A 201 -0.16 13.94 -8.99
C TYR A 201 0.59 14.01 -7.65
N SER A 202 1.81 13.46 -7.61
CA SER A 202 2.67 13.53 -6.42
C SER A 202 3.08 14.97 -6.07
N ASN A 203 3.35 15.84 -7.05
CA ASN A 203 3.64 17.25 -6.80
C ASN A 203 2.41 18.00 -6.26
N PHE A 204 1.21 17.69 -6.76
CA PHE A 204 -0.03 18.20 -6.19
C PHE A 204 -0.16 17.81 -4.71
N LEU A 205 -0.04 16.52 -4.38
CA LEU A 205 -0.13 16.05 -2.99
C LEU A 205 1.00 16.61 -2.11
N THR A 206 2.21 16.73 -2.64
CA THR A 206 3.35 17.37 -1.94
C THR A 206 3.02 18.82 -1.56
N LYS A 207 2.44 19.59 -2.48
CA LYS A 207 1.99 20.96 -2.22
C LYS A 207 0.87 21.00 -1.18
N GLU A 208 -0.10 20.09 -1.27
CA GLU A 208 -1.19 19.97 -0.29
C GLU A 208 -0.68 19.67 1.13
N ILE A 209 0.38 18.85 1.25
CA ILE A 209 1.08 18.61 2.52
C ILE A 209 1.84 19.84 2.99
N GLN A 210 2.56 20.55 2.11
CA GLN A 210 3.41 21.66 2.51
C GLN A 210 2.62 22.88 2.96
N SER A 211 1.61 23.27 2.19
CA SER A 211 0.89 24.55 2.35
C SER A 211 -0.60 24.51 1.98
N GLY A 212 -1.14 23.36 1.55
CA GLY A 212 -2.56 23.21 1.21
C GLY A 212 -3.38 22.53 2.30
N LYS A 213 -4.35 21.70 1.89
CA LYS A 213 -5.38 21.12 2.77
C LYS A 213 -4.84 20.29 3.93
N TYR A 214 -3.62 19.77 3.83
CA TYR A 214 -3.02 18.89 4.82
C TYR A 214 -1.95 19.57 5.69
N ALA A 215 -1.66 20.85 5.44
CA ALA A 215 -0.56 21.55 6.10
C ALA A 215 -0.67 21.60 7.63
N SER A 216 -1.90 21.72 8.15
CA SER A 216 -2.19 21.73 9.60
C SER A 216 -2.19 20.34 10.24
N GLU A 217 -2.30 19.28 9.44
CA GLU A 217 -2.40 17.91 9.95
C GLU A 217 -1.07 17.14 9.89
N LYS A 218 -0.18 17.49 8.96
CA LYS A 218 1.01 16.68 8.61
C LYS A 218 1.87 16.30 9.81
N ASP A 219 2.07 17.21 10.77
CA ASP A 219 2.93 16.96 11.94
C ASP A 219 2.33 15.86 12.83
N SER A 220 1.00 15.76 12.90
CA SER A 220 0.33 14.69 13.64
C SER A 220 0.55 13.31 13.00
N TRP A 221 0.67 13.25 11.66
CA TRP A 221 0.82 12.00 10.91
C TRP A 221 2.15 11.28 11.18
N VAL A 222 3.15 12.03 11.65
CA VAL A 222 4.53 11.57 11.89
C VAL A 222 5.00 11.77 13.33
N SER A 223 4.11 12.22 14.23
CA SER A 223 4.43 12.53 15.63
C SER A 223 5.15 11.38 16.36
N CYS A 224 4.75 10.13 16.09
CA CYS A 224 5.35 8.92 16.66
C CYS A 224 6.86 8.75 16.34
N ILE A 225 7.38 9.37 15.27
CA ILE A 225 8.76 9.18 14.78
C ILE A 225 9.78 9.78 15.77
N SER A 226 9.37 10.77 16.56
CA SER A 226 10.20 11.36 17.62
C SER A 226 10.40 10.43 18.84
N SER A 227 9.62 9.36 18.94
CA SER A 227 9.72 8.42 20.05
C SER A 227 10.97 7.53 19.94
N PRO A 228 11.66 7.23 21.05
CA PRO A 228 12.70 6.18 21.06
C PRO A 228 12.18 4.81 20.62
N LYS A 229 10.86 4.59 20.69
CA LYS A 229 10.19 3.35 20.25
C LYS A 229 9.55 3.49 18.87
N ALA A 230 9.96 4.47 18.05
CA ALA A 230 9.35 4.75 16.74
C ALA A 230 9.23 3.50 15.86
N ALA A 231 10.26 2.64 15.84
CA ALA A 231 10.27 1.41 15.05
C ALA A 231 9.05 0.50 15.30
N THR A 232 8.58 0.38 16.54
CA THR A 232 7.43 -0.46 16.90
C THR A 232 6.14 0.35 17.07
N LEU A 233 6.23 1.60 17.52
CA LEU A 233 5.08 2.46 17.79
C LEU A 233 4.43 2.95 16.51
N CYS A 234 5.22 3.51 15.58
CA CYS A 234 4.69 4.13 14.38
C CYS A 234 3.88 3.17 13.48
N PRO A 235 4.36 1.95 13.20
CA PRO A 235 3.62 1.03 12.35
C PRO A 235 2.24 0.70 12.92
N LEU A 236 2.14 0.50 14.24
CA LEU A 236 0.86 0.27 14.91
C LEU A 236 -0.05 1.51 14.85
N THR A 237 0.50 2.70 15.11
CA THR A 237 -0.25 3.97 14.98
C THR A 237 -0.80 4.16 13.56
N TRP A 238 -0.01 3.85 12.53
CA TRP A 238 -0.42 3.98 11.14
C TRP A 238 -1.45 2.93 10.73
N ALA A 239 -1.31 1.68 11.19
CA ALA A 239 -2.34 0.66 11.00
C ALA A 239 -3.68 1.08 11.65
N ILE A 240 -3.67 1.55 12.90
CA ILE A 240 -4.90 2.00 13.58
C ILE A 240 -5.57 3.15 12.82
N ASP A 241 -4.79 4.15 12.41
CA ASP A 241 -5.27 5.29 11.62
C ASP A 241 -5.90 4.85 10.29
N THR A 242 -5.30 3.89 9.59
CA THR A 242 -5.82 3.37 8.33
C THR A 242 -7.05 2.47 8.51
N ASN A 243 -7.01 1.54 9.48
CA ASN A 243 -8.12 0.62 9.77
C ASN A 243 -9.41 1.38 10.16
N ALA A 244 -9.28 2.52 10.85
CA ALA A 244 -10.41 3.35 11.24
C ALA A 244 -11.26 3.87 10.05
N ILE A 245 -10.72 3.87 8.83
CA ILE A 245 -11.43 4.26 7.60
C ILE A 245 -12.42 3.17 7.15
N ASN A 246 -12.13 1.90 7.47
CA ASN A 246 -12.91 0.77 7.00
C ASN A 246 -14.37 0.82 7.45
N CYS A 247 -14.61 1.19 8.72
CA CYS A 247 -15.93 1.20 9.31
C CYS A 247 -16.89 2.27 8.76
N PRO A 248 -16.52 3.56 8.75
CA PRO A 248 -17.43 4.59 8.27
C PRO A 248 -17.58 4.60 6.75
N PHE A 249 -16.58 4.11 6.00
CA PHE A 249 -16.51 4.34 4.57
C PHE A 249 -16.35 3.09 3.71
N VAL A 250 -15.25 2.34 3.84
CA VAL A 250 -14.91 1.28 2.87
C VAL A 250 -16.02 0.24 2.75
N TRP A 251 -16.52 -0.24 3.90
CA TRP A 251 -17.60 -1.22 3.97
C TRP A 251 -19.00 -0.62 3.91
N SER A 252 -19.14 0.67 3.57
CA SER A 252 -20.45 1.25 3.25
C SER A 252 -21.07 0.66 1.99
N VAL A 253 -20.28 -0.05 1.16
CA VAL A 253 -20.75 -0.82 -0.01
C VAL A 253 -21.86 -1.81 0.33
N ASP A 254 -21.90 -2.31 1.57
CA ASP A 254 -22.95 -3.22 2.06
C ASP A 254 -24.34 -2.57 2.07
N LYS A 255 -24.40 -1.23 2.14
CA LYS A 255 -25.66 -0.48 2.20
C LYS A 255 -26.32 -0.38 0.82
N GLU A 256 -25.56 -0.55 -0.25
CA GLU A 256 -25.99 -0.37 -1.63
C GLU A 256 -25.50 -1.53 -2.53
N PRO A 257 -25.92 -2.77 -2.23
CA PRO A 257 -25.41 -3.94 -2.93
C PRO A 257 -25.76 -3.89 -4.43
N GLY A 258 -24.76 -4.16 -5.27
CA GLY A 258 -24.91 -4.20 -6.73
C GLY A 258 -24.85 -2.83 -7.42
N VAL A 259 -24.72 -1.73 -6.67
CA VAL A 259 -24.45 -0.40 -7.24
C VAL A 259 -23.04 -0.35 -7.83
N ASP A 260 -22.91 0.34 -8.96
CA ASP A 260 -21.61 0.61 -9.57
C ASP A 260 -20.85 1.67 -8.75
N LEU A 261 -19.67 1.30 -8.26
CA LEU A 261 -18.85 2.13 -7.38
C LEU A 261 -18.08 3.22 -8.12
N GLY A 262 -18.17 3.29 -9.45
CA GLY A 262 -17.52 4.31 -10.28
C GLY A 262 -18.14 5.72 -10.17
N GLY A 263 -19.35 5.82 -9.60
CA GLY A 263 -20.08 7.08 -9.38
C GLY A 263 -19.82 7.71 -8.02
N ASP A 264 -20.87 7.83 -7.20
CA ASP A 264 -20.85 8.56 -5.93
C ASP A 264 -19.86 7.97 -4.91
N TYR A 265 -19.73 6.64 -4.85
CA TYR A 265 -18.74 5.98 -4.00
C TYR A 265 -17.31 6.44 -4.35
N TYR A 266 -16.93 6.41 -5.63
CA TYR A 266 -15.64 6.91 -6.08
C TYR A 266 -15.43 8.38 -5.71
N GLN A 267 -16.41 9.25 -5.95
CA GLN A 267 -16.29 10.68 -5.61
C GLN A 267 -16.04 10.90 -4.11
N ALA A 268 -16.70 10.11 -3.26
CA ALA A 268 -16.48 10.14 -1.82
C ALA A 268 -15.14 9.49 -1.41
N ALA A 269 -14.62 8.55 -2.19
CA ALA A 269 -13.34 7.87 -1.95
C ALA A 269 -12.13 8.74 -2.32
N VAL A 270 -12.23 9.60 -3.35
CA VAL A 270 -11.14 10.49 -3.81
C VAL A 270 -10.42 11.24 -2.68
N PRO A 271 -11.10 11.96 -1.76
CA PRO A 271 -10.40 12.67 -0.68
C PRO A 271 -9.69 11.73 0.31
N ILE A 272 -10.17 10.48 0.46
CA ILE A 272 -9.53 9.46 1.29
C ILE A 272 -8.28 8.92 0.58
N ILE A 273 -8.38 8.58 -0.70
CA ILE A 273 -7.25 8.12 -1.53
C ILE A 273 -6.13 9.15 -1.52
N ASP A 274 -6.44 10.41 -1.84
CA ASP A 274 -5.48 11.52 -1.82
C ASP A 274 -4.78 11.63 -0.45
N LYS A 275 -5.55 11.50 0.66
CA LYS A 275 -5.01 11.65 2.02
C LYS A 275 -4.13 10.46 2.41
N GLN A 276 -4.51 9.24 2.05
CA GLN A 276 -3.75 8.04 2.40
C GLN A 276 -2.45 7.91 1.58
N ILE A 277 -2.46 8.28 0.31
CA ILE A 277 -1.25 8.37 -0.51
C ILE A 277 -0.33 9.48 0.03
N ALA A 278 -0.89 10.66 0.36
CA ALA A 278 -0.14 11.75 0.98
C ALA A 278 0.50 11.34 2.33
N LYS A 279 -0.26 10.68 3.20
CA LYS A 279 0.25 10.13 4.47
C LYS A 279 1.38 9.13 4.23
N GLY A 280 1.21 8.19 3.30
CA GLY A 280 2.23 7.17 3.00
C GLY A 280 3.55 7.82 2.59
N GLY A 281 3.51 8.73 1.61
CA GLY A 281 4.69 9.43 1.14
C GLY A 281 5.35 10.31 2.21
N TYR A 282 4.55 11.06 2.97
CA TYR A 282 5.09 11.92 4.04
C TYR A 282 5.70 11.11 5.19
N ARG A 283 5.04 10.03 5.62
CA ARG A 283 5.55 9.11 6.65
C ARG A 283 6.87 8.49 6.23
N LEU A 284 6.97 7.98 5.01
CA LEU A 284 8.20 7.39 4.47
C LEU A 284 9.33 8.43 4.41
N GLY A 285 9.07 9.62 3.86
CA GLY A 285 10.07 10.68 3.75
C GLY A 285 10.62 11.12 5.11
N VAL A 286 9.74 11.39 6.08
CA VAL A 286 10.15 11.79 7.44
C VAL A 286 10.87 10.66 8.18
N LEU A 287 10.40 9.41 8.03
CA LEU A 287 11.05 8.25 8.64
C LEU A 287 12.47 8.04 8.09
N LEU A 288 12.65 8.14 6.77
CA LEU A 288 13.97 8.01 6.14
C LEU A 288 14.92 9.14 6.57
N ASN A 289 14.43 10.38 6.66
CA ASN A 289 15.21 11.49 7.22
C ASN A 289 15.66 11.20 8.66
N SER A 290 14.77 10.63 9.49
CA SER A 290 15.10 10.28 10.88
C SER A 290 16.13 9.15 10.98
N ILE A 291 15.92 8.03 10.28
CA ILE A 291 16.78 6.85 10.40
C ILE A 291 18.15 7.09 9.76
N LEU A 292 18.19 7.70 8.57
CA LEU A 292 19.42 7.83 7.79
C LEU A 292 20.25 9.08 8.15
N SER A 293 19.75 9.96 9.03
CA SER A 293 20.54 11.06 9.59
C SER A 293 21.50 10.61 10.70
N LYS A 294 21.28 9.42 11.27
CA LYS A 294 22.18 8.84 12.28
C LYS A 294 23.58 8.62 11.70
N ASN A 295 24.58 8.86 12.54
CA ASN A 295 25.98 8.64 12.20
C ASN A 295 26.41 7.25 12.64
N CYS A 296 26.86 6.51 11.64
CA CYS A 296 27.60 5.26 11.70
C CYS A 296 28.72 5.43 10.66
#